data_AF-A0A813KIR2-F1
#
_entry.id   AF-A0A813KIR2-F1
#
_cell.length_a   1.000
_cell.length_b   1.000
_cell.length_c   1.000
_cell.angle_alpha   90.00
_cell.angle_beta   90.00
_cell.angle_gamma   90.00
#
_symmetry.space_group_name_H-M   'P 1'
#
loop_
_entity.id
_entity.type
_entity.pdbx_description
1 polymer ?
#
loop_
_entity_poly.entity_id
_entity_poly.type
_entity_poly.pdbx_seq_one_letter_code
_entity_poly.pdbx_strand_id
1 'polypeptide(L)'
;MTKFVFIITIVLIAGVSAAGPKAVDLGTAGTFAILSKAGISTVPTSNITGNIGVSPIAATAITDFSLTADSTNAFATSTQVAGRVYAANYSMPTPPMLTAAVSDMEIAYTDAAGRATPDHVERFEGDLGGKTLGRGLYKFSTSVKIPTDCTLSGGPDDTWIFQISGNLIMATDTKIILINGAVASNIVWQVAGSVEVGTGAVMEGILLVKKAATFRTGSSLTGRILAQTAFVFIITIVLIAGVSAAGPKAVDLGTAGTFAILSKAGISTVPTSNITGNIGVSPIAAHAIIGFSLTADSTNAFATSTQVEGSVYAANYFMPTPPMLTTAVGDMEVAYTDAAGRPTPDHVELFSGDLGGETLEPGLYKFSTSVKIPTDCNISGSPTDTWIFQISGDLIMATDTQITLVGGAVASNIVWQVAGFVDVGVGASMEGILLVKTAAHFRTGSSLTGRILAQTVVTLQSTAVIES
;
A
#
# COMPACT_ATOMS: atom_id res chain seq x y z
N MET A 1 -51.06 -23.35 -27.35
CA MET A 1 -49.72 -22.74 -27.31
C MET A 1 -49.48 -22.21 -25.91
N THR A 2 -48.76 -22.98 -25.10
CA THR A 2 -48.51 -22.73 -23.68
C THR A 2 -47.44 -21.64 -23.56
N LYS A 3 -47.80 -20.49 -22.98
CA LYS A 3 -46.85 -19.38 -22.74
C LYS A 3 -45.97 -19.73 -21.55
N PHE A 4 -44.68 -19.96 -21.79
CA PHE A 4 -43.67 -20.02 -20.74
C PHE A 4 -43.29 -18.60 -20.32
N VAL A 5 -43.52 -18.28 -19.05
CA VAL A 5 -43.01 -17.06 -18.40
C VAL A 5 -41.69 -17.44 -17.74
N PHE A 6 -40.57 -16.91 -18.25
CA PHE A 6 -39.28 -17.01 -17.59
C PHE A 6 -39.22 -15.97 -16.47
N ILE A 7 -39.17 -16.42 -15.22
CA ILE A 7 -38.80 -15.58 -14.08
C ILE A 7 -37.27 -15.60 -14.01
N ILE A 8 -36.63 -14.50 -14.40
CA ILE A 8 -35.20 -14.29 -14.18
C ILE A 8 -35.04 -13.86 -12.73
N THR A 9 -34.56 -14.77 -11.88
CA THR A 9 -34.06 -14.43 -10.55
C THR A 9 -32.70 -13.74 -10.73
N ILE A 10 -32.69 -12.41 -10.64
CA ILE A 10 -31.44 -11.66 -10.50
C ILE A 10 -30.90 -11.98 -9.10
N VAL A 11 -29.88 -12.82 -9.04
CA VAL A 11 -29.01 -12.90 -7.86
C VAL A 11 -28.11 -11.67 -7.95
N LEU A 12 -28.48 -10.62 -7.22
CA LEU A 12 -27.52 -9.57 -6.87
C LEU A 12 -26.44 -10.25 -6.02
N ILE A 13 -25.30 -10.55 -6.62
CA ILE A 13 -24.07 -10.71 -5.86
C ILE A 13 -23.72 -9.29 -5.46
N ALA A 14 -24.24 -8.85 -4.30
CA ALA A 14 -23.70 -7.67 -3.65
C ALA A 14 -22.21 -7.96 -3.44
N GLY A 15 -21.36 -7.23 -4.16
CA GLY A 15 -19.95 -7.16 -3.80
C GLY A 15 -19.91 -6.88 -2.30
N VAL A 16 -19.16 -7.67 -1.55
CA VAL A 16 -18.88 -7.41 -0.14
C VAL A 16 -18.09 -6.11 -0.09
N SER A 17 -18.81 -4.99 -0.09
CA SER A 17 -18.27 -3.69 0.26
C SER A 17 -17.63 -3.88 1.64
N ALA A 18 -16.36 -3.49 1.76
CA ALA A 18 -15.77 -3.13 3.04
C ALA A 18 -16.83 -2.34 3.83
N ALA A 19 -17.19 -2.78 5.03
CA ALA A 19 -18.17 -2.06 5.83
C ALA A 19 -17.66 -1.85 7.26
N GLY A 20 -18.11 -0.75 7.85
CA GLY A 20 -17.52 -0.14 9.04
C GLY A 20 -17.09 1.29 8.75
N PRO A 21 -16.60 2.04 9.75
CA PRO A 21 -16.07 3.38 9.54
C PRO A 21 -14.90 3.35 8.54
N LYS A 22 -14.75 4.39 7.72
CA LYS A 22 -13.58 4.52 6.83
C LYS A 22 -12.28 4.32 7.63
N ALA A 23 -11.29 3.63 7.07
CA ALA A 23 -9.99 3.50 7.72
C ALA A 23 -9.44 4.86 8.17
N VAL A 24 -8.71 4.86 9.29
CA VAL A 24 -8.00 6.05 9.78
C VAL A 24 -6.67 6.12 9.04
N ASP A 25 -6.43 7.23 8.35
CA ASP A 25 -5.16 7.45 7.66
C ASP A 25 -4.09 7.79 8.70
N LEU A 26 -3.02 6.97 8.73
CA LEU A 26 -1.90 7.16 9.65
C LEU A 26 -0.78 8.02 9.05
N GLY A 27 -0.85 8.34 7.75
CA GLY A 27 0.23 8.99 7.01
C GLY A 27 1.59 8.34 7.29
N THR A 28 2.60 9.17 7.48
CA THR A 28 3.98 8.73 7.79
C THR A 28 4.12 8.09 9.18
N ALA A 29 3.18 8.33 10.12
CA ALA A 29 3.16 7.62 11.40
C ALA A 29 2.93 6.11 11.21
N GLY A 30 2.26 5.72 10.12
CA GLY A 30 2.03 4.34 9.70
C GLY A 30 3.32 3.55 9.42
N THR A 31 4.48 4.20 9.37
CA THR A 31 5.78 3.51 9.22
C THR A 31 6.38 3.03 10.54
N PHE A 32 5.83 3.45 11.69
CA PHE A 32 6.35 3.15 13.03
C PHE A 32 5.52 2.08 13.76
N ALA A 33 6.19 1.07 14.31
CA ALA A 33 5.63 0.16 15.30
C ALA A 33 5.34 0.89 16.61
N ILE A 34 6.24 1.78 17.02
CA ILE A 34 6.10 2.63 18.20
C ILE A 34 6.53 4.05 17.84
N LEU A 35 5.65 5.04 18.01
CA LEU A 35 5.98 6.45 17.90
C LEU A 35 5.51 7.16 19.18
N SER A 36 6.40 7.92 19.84
CA SER A 36 6.07 8.64 21.08
C SER A 36 6.65 10.05 21.09
N LYS A 37 5.95 11.01 21.69
CA LYS A 37 6.54 12.35 21.94
C LYS A 37 7.30 12.49 23.25
N ALA A 38 7.19 11.53 24.16
CA ALA A 38 7.75 11.65 25.52
C ALA A 38 8.87 10.64 25.82
N GLY A 39 8.84 9.44 25.24
CA GLY A 39 9.89 8.43 25.41
C GLY A 39 9.38 6.99 25.32
N ILE A 40 10.31 6.04 25.25
CA ILE A 40 10.06 4.60 25.13
C ILE A 40 11.04 3.87 26.07
N SER A 41 10.53 3.02 26.96
CA SER A 41 11.35 2.20 27.88
C SER A 41 11.00 0.73 27.68
N THR A 42 11.99 -0.14 27.85
CA THR A 42 11.82 -1.60 27.82
C THR A 42 12.51 -2.27 29.00
N VAL A 43 11.78 -2.91 29.91
CA VAL A 43 12.35 -3.63 31.06
C VAL A 43 11.49 -4.82 31.45
N PRO A 44 11.95 -6.09 31.34
CA PRO A 44 13.16 -6.59 30.65
C PRO A 44 13.09 -6.44 29.13
N THR A 45 13.99 -7.09 28.40
CA THR A 45 14.06 -7.03 26.94
C THR A 45 12.72 -7.35 26.26
N SER A 46 12.43 -6.64 25.18
CA SER A 46 11.27 -6.82 24.31
C SER A 46 11.69 -7.31 22.91
N ASN A 47 10.74 -7.81 22.14
CA ASN A 47 10.93 -8.15 20.73
C ASN A 47 9.95 -7.34 19.87
N ILE A 48 10.48 -6.39 19.10
CA ILE A 48 9.69 -5.45 18.30
C ILE A 48 10.02 -5.64 16.82
N THR A 49 9.00 -5.83 16.00
CA THR A 49 9.12 -5.80 14.54
C THR A 49 8.56 -4.48 14.02
N GLY A 50 9.38 -3.74 13.24
CA GLY A 50 9.06 -2.42 12.71
C GLY A 50 9.82 -1.27 13.39
N ASN A 51 9.76 -0.08 12.80
CA ASN A 51 10.52 1.08 13.27
C ASN A 51 10.00 1.62 14.60
N ILE A 52 10.88 2.15 15.45
CA ILE A 52 10.47 2.91 16.63
C ILE A 52 11.03 4.34 16.59
N GLY A 53 10.31 5.31 17.13
CA GLY A 53 10.65 6.71 17.01
C GLY A 53 10.26 7.53 18.24
N VAL A 54 11.12 8.49 18.62
CA VAL A 54 10.77 9.54 19.57
C VAL A 54 10.98 10.94 18.98
N SER A 55 9.97 11.80 19.09
CA SER A 55 10.05 13.19 18.63
C SER A 55 8.98 14.05 19.31
N PRO A 56 9.31 15.26 19.83
CA PRO A 56 10.51 16.04 19.52
C PRO A 56 11.71 15.78 20.46
N ILE A 57 11.65 14.74 21.29
CA ILE A 57 12.69 14.43 22.26
C ILE A 57 13.88 13.67 21.66
N ALA A 58 15.04 13.77 22.30
CA ALA A 58 16.28 13.10 21.91
C ALA A 58 16.27 11.59 22.20
N ALA A 59 17.22 10.86 21.58
CA ALA A 59 17.40 9.41 21.72
C ALA A 59 17.62 8.95 23.16
N THR A 60 18.05 9.84 24.06
CA THR A 60 18.18 9.55 25.50
C THR A 60 16.86 9.22 26.18
N ALA A 61 15.72 9.52 25.55
CA ALA A 61 14.39 9.11 26.02
C ALA A 61 14.00 7.69 25.56
N ILE A 62 14.83 7.04 24.75
CA ILE A 62 14.71 5.62 24.41
C ILE A 62 15.67 4.86 25.33
N THR A 63 15.13 4.27 26.39
CA THR A 63 15.92 3.70 27.49
C THR A 63 15.85 2.18 27.50
N ASP A 64 16.95 1.54 27.93
CA ASP A 64 17.11 0.08 28.03
C ASP A 64 17.05 -0.71 26.70
N PHE A 65 17.16 -0.01 25.56
CA PHE A 65 17.27 -0.63 24.22
C PHE A 65 18.69 -0.96 23.77
N SER A 66 19.73 -0.52 24.47
CA SER A 66 21.14 -0.70 24.06
C SER A 66 21.40 -0.26 22.62
N LEU A 67 21.07 1.01 22.31
CA LEU A 67 21.11 1.55 20.95
C LEU A 67 22.53 1.62 20.40
N THR A 68 22.70 1.19 19.13
CA THR A 68 23.92 1.39 18.35
C THR A 68 23.60 2.31 17.18
N ALA A 69 24.15 3.52 17.17
CA ALA A 69 23.97 4.47 16.07
C ALA A 69 24.60 3.93 14.78
N ASP A 70 23.92 4.15 13.65
CA ASP A 70 24.49 3.90 12.33
C ASP A 70 25.66 4.86 12.03
N SER A 71 26.52 4.47 11.09
CA SER A 71 27.66 5.27 10.62
C SER A 71 27.30 6.71 10.18
N THR A 72 26.09 6.92 9.65
CA THR A 72 25.58 8.23 9.24
C THR A 72 24.97 9.03 10.40
N ASN A 73 24.74 8.37 11.54
CA ASN A 73 23.97 8.86 12.68
C ASN A 73 22.56 9.34 12.30
N ALA A 74 21.99 8.89 11.16
CA ALA A 74 20.60 9.17 10.79
C ALA A 74 19.61 8.29 11.58
N PHE A 75 20.01 7.09 11.99
CA PHE A 75 19.21 6.18 12.81
C PHE A 75 20.10 5.35 13.73
N ALA A 76 19.49 4.56 14.60
CA ALA A 76 20.15 3.54 15.40
C ALA A 76 19.50 2.17 15.23
N THR A 77 20.17 1.13 15.71
CA THR A 77 19.70 -0.25 15.74
C THR A 77 19.72 -0.80 17.17
N SER A 78 18.96 -1.85 17.42
CA SER A 78 18.91 -2.60 18.68
C SER A 78 18.61 -4.06 18.38
N THR A 79 19.17 -4.99 19.16
CA THR A 79 18.82 -6.41 19.07
C THR A 79 17.36 -6.70 19.45
N GLN A 80 16.69 -5.76 20.13
CA GLN A 80 15.28 -5.84 20.50
C GLN A 80 14.34 -5.34 19.39
N VAL A 81 14.88 -4.72 18.32
CA VAL A 81 14.10 -4.05 17.28
C VAL A 81 14.53 -4.58 15.90
N ALA A 82 13.70 -5.42 15.31
CA ALA A 82 13.76 -5.78 13.89
C ALA A 82 13.19 -4.62 13.04
N GLY A 83 13.95 -3.52 13.00
CA GLY A 83 13.60 -2.25 12.39
C GLY A 83 14.66 -1.18 12.72
N ARG A 84 14.39 0.06 12.37
CA ARG A 84 15.26 1.21 12.69
C ARG A 84 14.71 1.97 13.90
N VAL A 85 15.63 2.52 14.69
CA VAL A 85 15.33 3.39 15.84
C VAL A 85 15.64 4.82 15.45
N TYR A 86 14.67 5.71 15.60
CA TYR A 86 14.77 7.11 15.21
C TYR A 86 14.56 8.05 16.40
N ALA A 87 15.27 9.18 16.41
CA ALA A 87 15.10 10.22 17.42
C ALA A 87 15.36 11.62 16.84
N ALA A 88 14.77 12.65 17.45
CA ALA A 88 14.81 14.01 16.92
C ALA A 88 16.22 14.63 16.81
N ASN A 89 17.20 14.12 17.56
CA ASN A 89 18.58 14.60 17.56
C ASN A 89 19.52 13.82 16.63
N TYR A 90 19.00 12.92 15.80
CA TYR A 90 19.77 12.24 14.77
C TYR A 90 19.99 13.13 13.53
N SER A 91 20.96 12.75 12.71
CA SER A 91 21.33 13.43 11.47
C SER A 91 20.19 13.41 10.46
N MET A 92 20.26 14.32 9.47
CA MET A 92 19.33 14.32 8.34
C MET A 92 19.34 12.96 7.61
N PRO A 93 18.18 12.50 7.09
CA PRO A 93 16.89 13.18 6.97
C PRO A 93 15.92 12.99 8.16
N THR A 94 16.39 12.46 9.30
CA THR A 94 15.50 11.99 10.37
C THR A 94 14.64 13.04 11.07
N PRO A 95 15.14 14.24 11.42
CA PRO A 95 14.33 15.24 12.12
C PRO A 95 13.05 15.69 11.36
N PRO A 96 13.09 16.04 10.06
CA PRO A 96 11.87 16.39 9.33
C PRO A 96 10.93 15.20 9.15
N MET A 97 11.46 13.99 8.90
CA MET A 97 10.66 12.76 8.82
C MET A 97 9.87 12.50 10.11
N LEU A 98 10.52 12.62 11.27
CA LEU A 98 9.84 12.45 12.56
C LEU A 98 8.85 13.57 12.89
N THR A 99 9.11 14.79 12.41
CA THR A 99 8.17 15.91 12.57
C THR A 99 6.88 15.64 11.79
N ALA A 100 6.99 15.14 10.55
CA ALA A 100 5.86 14.71 9.75
C ALA A 100 5.10 13.54 10.42
N ALA A 101 5.82 12.50 10.87
CA ALA A 101 5.21 11.34 11.52
C ALA A 101 4.45 11.70 12.80
N VAL A 102 4.96 12.61 13.62
CA VAL A 102 4.24 13.07 14.83
C VAL A 102 3.01 13.90 14.46
N SER A 103 3.10 14.75 13.44
CA SER A 103 1.95 15.50 12.92
C SER A 103 0.85 14.56 12.41
N ASP A 104 1.21 13.56 11.60
CA ASP A 104 0.27 12.58 11.06
C ASP A 104 -0.36 11.73 12.16
N MET A 105 0.39 11.37 13.20
CA MET A 105 -0.13 10.70 14.39
C MET A 105 -1.20 11.55 15.12
N GLU A 106 -0.98 12.87 15.24
CA GLU A 106 -1.94 13.80 15.87
C GLU A 106 -3.19 13.99 15.01
N ILE A 107 -3.03 14.04 13.68
CA ILE A 107 -4.12 14.08 12.71
C ILE A 107 -4.94 12.80 12.80
N ALA A 108 -4.30 11.62 12.78
CA ALA A 108 -4.96 10.32 12.90
C ALA A 108 -5.76 10.19 14.20
N TYR A 109 -5.19 10.61 15.33
CA TYR A 109 -5.90 10.65 16.61
C TYR A 109 -7.12 11.57 16.54
N THR A 110 -6.97 12.77 15.98
CA THR A 110 -8.04 13.76 15.89
C THR A 110 -9.15 13.29 14.95
N ASP A 111 -8.81 12.68 13.82
CA ASP A 111 -9.74 12.03 12.91
C ASP A 111 -10.54 10.93 13.61
N ALA A 112 -9.84 9.97 14.24
CA ALA A 112 -10.46 8.86 14.95
C ALA A 112 -11.38 9.34 16.08
N ALA A 113 -10.94 10.32 16.88
CA ALA A 113 -11.72 10.91 17.96
C ALA A 113 -12.92 11.75 17.45
N GLY A 114 -12.77 12.33 16.26
CA GLY A 114 -13.73 13.21 15.62
C GLY A 114 -14.80 12.50 14.79
N ARG A 115 -14.66 11.19 14.51
CA ARG A 115 -15.68 10.42 13.78
C ARG A 115 -17.05 10.57 14.46
N ALA A 116 -18.03 11.00 13.69
CA ALA A 116 -19.41 11.21 14.13
C ALA A 116 -20.27 9.95 13.89
N THR A 117 -21.52 9.99 14.38
CA THR A 117 -22.53 8.94 14.19
C THR A 117 -22.05 7.53 14.59
N PRO A 118 -21.73 7.29 15.88
CA PRO A 118 -21.33 5.97 16.33
C PRO A 118 -22.45 4.94 16.11
N ASP A 119 -22.08 3.76 15.61
CA ASP A 119 -22.97 2.59 15.51
C ASP A 119 -23.38 2.10 16.89
N HIS A 120 -22.49 2.30 17.87
CA HIS A 120 -22.63 1.81 19.23
C HIS A 120 -22.19 2.86 20.25
N VAL A 121 -23.07 3.16 21.21
CA VAL A 121 -22.82 4.11 22.31
C VAL A 121 -22.90 3.37 23.63
N GLU A 122 -21.86 3.49 24.46
CA GLU A 122 -21.75 2.87 25.79
C GLU A 122 -22.08 1.38 25.80
N ARG A 123 -21.70 0.67 24.74
CA ARG A 123 -22.07 -0.74 24.58
C ARG A 123 -21.46 -1.58 25.70
N PHE A 124 -22.30 -2.33 26.41
CA PHE A 124 -21.90 -3.11 27.59
C PHE A 124 -21.31 -2.26 28.72
N GLU A 125 -21.64 -0.96 28.77
CA GLU A 125 -21.15 -0.03 29.80
C GLU A 125 -19.61 0.02 29.87
N GLY A 126 -18.94 -0.29 28.75
CA GLY A 126 -17.48 -0.33 28.65
C GLY A 126 -16.84 -1.63 29.15
N ASP A 127 -17.61 -2.63 29.61
CA ASP A 127 -17.08 -3.96 29.93
C ASP A 127 -17.22 -4.90 28.73
N LEU A 128 -16.10 -5.11 28.02
CA LEU A 128 -16.06 -5.94 26.82
C LEU A 128 -15.71 -7.41 27.11
N GLY A 129 -15.60 -7.80 28.38
CA GLY A 129 -15.27 -9.18 28.78
C GLY A 129 -16.29 -10.21 28.31
N GLY A 130 -15.81 -11.24 27.62
CA GLY A 130 -16.60 -12.34 27.08
C GLY A 130 -17.53 -11.94 25.93
N LYS A 131 -17.35 -10.73 25.35
CA LYS A 131 -18.24 -10.21 24.30
C LYS A 131 -17.70 -10.48 22.91
N THR A 132 -18.60 -10.61 21.96
CA THR A 132 -18.30 -10.58 20.51
C THR A 132 -18.80 -9.26 19.92
N LEU A 133 -17.91 -8.53 19.27
CA LEU A 133 -18.18 -7.25 18.65
C LEU A 133 -18.01 -7.36 17.13
N GLY A 134 -19.03 -6.93 16.39
CA GLY A 134 -18.94 -6.77 14.94
C GLY A 134 -18.19 -5.49 14.57
N ARG A 135 -17.91 -5.29 13.28
CA ARG A 135 -17.42 -4.02 12.73
C ARG A 135 -18.23 -2.81 13.21
N GLY A 136 -17.60 -1.65 13.29
CA GLY A 136 -18.30 -0.40 13.57
C GLY A 136 -17.52 0.64 14.37
N LEU A 137 -18.15 1.80 14.54
CA LEU A 137 -17.71 2.90 15.39
C LEU A 137 -18.34 2.77 16.78
N TYR A 138 -17.51 2.52 17.79
CA TYR A 138 -17.90 2.37 19.19
C TYR A 138 -17.48 3.60 19.98
N LYS A 139 -18.40 4.18 20.75
CA LYS A 139 -18.14 5.38 21.57
C LYS A 139 -18.37 5.12 23.05
N PHE A 140 -17.37 5.46 23.85
CA PHE A 140 -17.37 5.39 25.31
C PHE A 140 -16.93 6.72 25.93
N SER A 141 -17.77 7.27 26.80
CA SER A 141 -17.50 8.49 27.57
C SER A 141 -16.68 8.22 28.83
N THR A 142 -16.51 6.95 29.20
CA THR A 142 -15.74 6.51 30.36
C THR A 142 -14.64 5.50 29.96
N SER A 143 -14.01 4.86 30.95
CA SER A 143 -12.98 3.85 30.69
C SER A 143 -13.59 2.54 30.20
N VAL A 144 -12.88 1.86 29.31
CA VAL A 144 -13.20 0.51 28.82
C VAL A 144 -12.33 -0.52 29.52
N LYS A 145 -12.92 -1.67 29.84
CA LYS A 145 -12.26 -2.80 30.49
C LYS A 145 -12.46 -4.08 29.69
N ILE A 146 -11.43 -4.91 29.66
CA ILE A 146 -11.45 -6.27 29.10
C ILE A 146 -10.98 -7.21 30.22
N PRO A 147 -11.87 -7.59 31.16
CA PRO A 147 -11.54 -8.43 32.29
C PRO A 147 -11.39 -9.92 31.93
N THR A 148 -11.95 -10.33 30.78
CA THR A 148 -11.85 -11.66 30.17
C THR A 148 -11.75 -11.49 28.65
N ASP A 149 -11.49 -12.58 27.92
CA ASP A 149 -11.35 -12.56 26.45
C ASP A 149 -12.49 -11.81 25.74
N CYS A 150 -12.14 -11.03 24.73
CA CYS A 150 -13.05 -10.27 23.89
C CYS A 150 -12.83 -10.68 22.43
N THR A 151 -13.90 -10.87 21.67
CA THR A 151 -13.83 -11.32 20.26
C THR A 151 -14.25 -10.20 19.31
N LEU A 152 -13.44 -9.94 18.28
CA LEU A 152 -13.80 -9.09 17.15
C LEU A 152 -14.07 -9.98 15.92
N SER A 153 -15.26 -9.85 15.36
CA SER A 153 -15.76 -10.72 14.28
C SER A 153 -16.19 -9.91 13.07
N GLY A 154 -15.49 -10.11 11.95
CA GLY A 154 -15.80 -9.46 10.67
C GLY A 154 -14.86 -9.99 9.58
N GLY A 155 -15.08 -9.53 8.34
CA GLY A 155 -14.24 -9.87 7.19
C GLY A 155 -12.88 -9.14 7.16
N PRO A 156 -12.03 -9.43 6.16
CA PRO A 156 -10.70 -8.84 6.03
C PRO A 156 -10.70 -7.34 5.73
N ASP A 157 -11.79 -6.83 5.15
CA ASP A 157 -11.95 -5.40 4.84
C ASP A 157 -12.81 -4.65 5.87
N ASP A 158 -13.26 -5.34 6.91
CA ASP A 158 -14.09 -4.73 7.96
C ASP A 158 -13.23 -3.92 8.92
N THR A 159 -13.81 -2.84 9.45
CA THR A 159 -13.09 -1.89 10.31
C THR A 159 -13.77 -1.68 11.66
N TRP A 160 -12.94 -1.38 12.66
CA TRP A 160 -13.36 -1.06 14.02
C TRP A 160 -12.68 0.22 14.47
N ILE A 161 -13.45 1.17 14.99
CA ILE A 161 -12.91 2.33 15.70
C ILE A 161 -13.54 2.37 17.09
N PHE A 162 -12.72 2.29 18.12
CA PHE A 162 -13.11 2.46 19.52
C PHE A 162 -12.67 3.84 20.01
N GLN A 163 -13.64 4.74 20.22
CA GLN A 163 -13.43 6.06 20.84
C GLN A 163 -13.63 5.95 22.35
N ILE A 164 -12.55 6.12 23.11
CA ILE A 164 -12.54 5.93 24.57
C ILE A 164 -12.08 7.21 25.25
N SER A 165 -12.98 7.89 25.95
CA SER A 165 -12.65 9.11 26.71
C SER A 165 -11.87 8.83 28.00
N GLY A 166 -12.00 7.62 28.55
CA GLY A 166 -11.25 7.16 29.72
C GLY A 166 -10.01 6.34 29.36
N ASN A 167 -9.65 5.41 30.25
CA ASN A 167 -8.56 4.44 30.04
C ASN A 167 -9.06 3.19 29.29
N LEU A 168 -8.15 2.47 28.64
CA LEU A 168 -8.37 1.11 28.17
C LEU A 168 -7.56 0.15 29.03
N ILE A 169 -8.22 -0.81 29.68
CA ILE A 169 -7.59 -1.69 30.67
C ILE A 169 -7.87 -3.15 30.32
N MET A 170 -6.82 -3.92 30.03
CA MET A 170 -6.89 -5.38 29.87
C MET A 170 -6.35 -6.10 31.10
N ALA A 171 -7.09 -7.10 31.58
CA ALA A 171 -6.64 -7.96 32.67
C ALA A 171 -5.53 -8.93 32.22
N THR A 172 -4.91 -9.61 33.18
CA THR A 172 -3.87 -10.62 32.93
C THR A 172 -4.42 -11.80 32.14
N ASP A 173 -3.59 -12.36 31.25
CA ASP A 173 -3.89 -13.54 30.43
C ASP A 173 -5.18 -13.43 29.58
N THR A 174 -5.61 -12.21 29.28
CA THR A 174 -6.78 -11.94 28.43
C THR A 174 -6.40 -11.73 26.97
N LYS A 175 -7.31 -12.03 26.04
CA LYS A 175 -7.06 -11.90 24.61
C LYS A 175 -8.12 -11.07 23.90
N ILE A 176 -7.68 -10.26 22.93
CA ILE A 176 -8.52 -9.88 21.81
C ILE A 176 -8.41 -10.97 20.75
N ILE A 177 -9.53 -11.62 20.43
CA ILE A 177 -9.59 -12.74 19.49
C ILE A 177 -10.19 -12.23 18.18
N LEU A 178 -9.44 -12.34 17.08
CA LEU A 178 -9.94 -11.99 15.74
C LEU A 178 -10.49 -13.24 15.05
N ILE A 179 -11.72 -13.16 14.52
CA ILE A 179 -12.35 -14.25 13.79
C ILE A 179 -12.99 -13.77 12.49
N ASN A 180 -13.33 -14.72 11.61
CA ASN A 180 -14.04 -14.51 10.33
C ASN A 180 -13.29 -13.65 9.29
N GLY A 181 -11.97 -13.47 9.48
CA GLY A 181 -11.12 -12.71 8.58
C GLY A 181 -10.71 -11.34 9.12
N ALA A 182 -11.18 -10.92 10.29
CA ALA A 182 -10.78 -9.66 10.92
C ALA A 182 -9.26 -9.57 11.05
N VAL A 183 -8.70 -8.40 10.70
CA VAL A 183 -7.26 -8.14 10.74
C VAL A 183 -6.94 -6.97 11.66
N ALA A 184 -5.82 -7.08 12.38
CA ALA A 184 -5.36 -6.07 13.35
C ALA A 184 -5.21 -4.67 12.74
N SER A 185 -4.77 -4.57 11.48
CA SER A 185 -4.58 -3.30 10.78
C SER A 185 -5.85 -2.47 10.62
N ASN A 186 -7.03 -3.09 10.72
CA ASN A 186 -8.32 -2.41 10.56
C ASN A 186 -8.97 -2.04 11.91
N ILE A 187 -8.28 -2.29 13.02
CA ILE A 187 -8.80 -2.06 14.37
C ILE A 187 -8.05 -0.87 14.97
N VAL A 188 -8.78 0.19 15.28
CA VAL A 188 -8.22 1.42 15.88
C VAL A 188 -8.81 1.63 17.26
N TRP A 189 -7.93 1.82 18.24
CA TRP A 189 -8.26 2.19 19.61
C TRP A 189 -7.78 3.63 19.85
N GLN A 190 -8.72 4.58 19.80
CA GLN A 190 -8.47 5.96 20.15
C GLN A 190 -8.76 6.14 21.65
N VAL A 191 -7.72 6.43 22.44
CA VAL A 191 -7.81 6.45 23.91
C VAL A 191 -7.32 7.79 24.45
N ALA A 192 -8.22 8.56 25.06
CA ALA A 192 -7.90 9.86 25.66
C ALA A 192 -7.23 9.73 27.04
N GLY A 193 -7.41 8.59 27.71
CA GLY A 193 -6.68 8.19 28.90
C GLY A 193 -5.41 7.40 28.58
N SER A 194 -5.04 6.50 29.49
CA SER A 194 -3.93 5.57 29.34
C SER A 194 -4.42 4.19 28.85
N VAL A 195 -3.53 3.44 28.21
CA VAL A 195 -3.69 2.03 27.90
C VAL A 195 -2.87 1.19 28.87
N GLU A 196 -3.49 0.20 29.49
CA GLU A 196 -2.83 -0.74 30.40
C GLU A 196 -3.14 -2.17 29.97
N VAL A 197 -2.11 -2.90 29.53
CA VAL A 197 -2.20 -4.29 29.08
C VAL A 197 -1.58 -5.21 30.12
N GLY A 198 -2.39 -6.10 30.68
CA GLY A 198 -2.04 -7.05 31.73
C GLY A 198 -0.92 -8.02 31.34
N THR A 199 -0.29 -8.65 32.35
CA THR A 199 0.70 -9.72 32.17
C THR A 199 0.11 -10.83 31.29
N GLY A 200 0.85 -11.30 30.29
CA GLY A 200 0.41 -12.40 29.41
C GLY A 200 -0.75 -12.07 28.45
N ALA A 201 -1.27 -10.84 28.45
CA ALA A 201 -2.41 -10.47 27.62
C ALA A 201 -2.03 -10.23 26.15
N VAL A 202 -2.96 -10.56 25.23
CA VAL A 202 -2.79 -10.44 23.77
C VAL A 202 -3.69 -9.34 23.23
N MET A 203 -3.09 -8.22 22.84
CA MET A 203 -3.76 -7.06 22.26
C MET A 203 -3.68 -7.08 20.73
N GLU A 204 -4.72 -6.57 20.06
CA GLU A 204 -4.80 -6.48 18.61
C GLU A 204 -5.22 -5.06 18.20
N GLY A 205 -4.50 -4.46 17.26
CA GLY A 205 -4.88 -3.18 16.63
C GLY A 205 -3.91 -2.00 16.81
N ILE A 206 -4.30 -0.86 16.25
CA ILE A 206 -3.56 0.39 16.30
C ILE A 206 -4.02 1.19 17.53
N LEU A 207 -3.09 1.46 18.45
CA LEU A 207 -3.33 2.26 19.65
C LEU A 207 -2.97 3.72 19.38
N LEU A 208 -3.96 4.60 19.26
CA LEU A 208 -3.82 6.07 19.23
C LEU A 208 -4.05 6.61 20.65
N VAL A 209 -2.97 6.78 21.41
CA VAL A 209 -3.04 7.02 22.87
C VAL A 209 -2.65 8.44 23.20
N LYS A 210 -3.51 9.15 23.94
CA LYS A 210 -3.20 10.51 24.38
C LYS A 210 -2.20 10.52 25.53
N LYS A 211 -2.39 9.66 26.54
CA LYS A 211 -1.48 9.51 27.69
C LYS A 211 -0.50 8.35 27.48
N ALA A 212 -0.31 7.50 28.49
CA ALA A 212 0.71 6.46 28.48
C ALA A 212 0.14 5.13 27.98
N ALA A 213 0.98 4.34 27.33
CA ALA A 213 0.70 2.93 27.04
C ALA A 213 1.67 2.07 27.86
N THR A 214 1.12 1.18 28.68
CA THR A 214 1.89 0.27 29.53
C THR A 214 1.56 -1.18 29.18
N PHE A 215 2.58 -1.94 28.78
CA PHE A 215 2.48 -3.37 28.50
C PHE A 215 3.25 -4.13 29.58
N ARG A 216 2.60 -5.06 30.27
CA ARG A 216 3.20 -5.86 31.36
C ARG A 216 3.87 -7.13 30.83
N THR A 217 4.67 -7.78 31.68
CA THR A 217 5.50 -8.95 31.32
C THR A 217 4.75 -9.99 30.50
N GLY A 218 5.30 -10.34 29.35
CA GLY A 218 4.78 -11.42 28.50
C GLY A 218 3.50 -11.06 27.75
N SER A 219 3.06 -9.81 27.79
CA SER A 219 2.00 -9.34 26.89
C SER A 219 2.49 -9.29 25.44
N SER A 220 1.56 -9.27 24.49
CA SER A 220 1.87 -9.11 23.07
C SER A 220 0.90 -8.14 22.41
N LEU A 221 1.35 -7.52 21.32
CA LEU A 221 0.53 -6.69 20.46
C LEU A 221 0.81 -7.03 18.99
N THR A 222 -0.23 -7.39 18.24
CA THR A 222 -0.20 -7.29 16.78
C THR A 222 -0.83 -5.95 16.40
N GLY A 223 -0.01 -4.99 15.97
CA GLY A 223 -0.47 -3.63 15.76
C GLY A 223 0.58 -2.58 16.08
N ARG A 224 0.17 -1.38 16.49
CA ARG A 224 1.08 -0.23 16.65
C ARG A 224 0.75 0.57 17.90
N ILE A 225 1.75 1.25 18.46
CA ILE A 225 1.59 2.17 19.58
C ILE A 225 1.98 3.58 19.14
N LEU A 226 1.01 4.47 19.05
CA LEU A 226 1.18 5.86 18.64
C LEU A 226 0.74 6.77 19.79
N ALA A 227 1.71 7.28 20.56
CA ALA A 227 1.49 7.96 21.85
C ALA A 227 1.84 9.45 21.80
N GLN A 228 0.90 10.32 22.17
CA GLN A 228 1.09 11.76 22.13
C GLN A 228 1.84 12.32 23.34
N THR A 229 1.23 12.40 24.53
CA THR A 229 1.79 13.23 25.61
C THR A 229 2.54 12.46 26.68
N ALA A 230 2.64 11.13 26.60
CA ALA A 230 3.28 10.36 27.65
C ALA A 230 4.09 9.15 27.15
N PHE A 231 4.90 8.68 28.09
CA PHE A 231 5.92 7.66 27.92
C PHE A 231 5.30 6.30 27.61
N VAL A 232 5.92 5.54 26.69
CA VAL A 232 5.55 4.14 26.43
C VAL A 232 6.41 3.25 27.33
N PHE A 233 5.76 2.57 28.27
CA PHE A 233 6.41 1.63 29.18
C PHE A 233 6.16 0.20 28.72
N ILE A 234 7.23 -0.48 28.35
CA ILE A 234 7.17 -1.85 27.90
C ILE A 234 7.87 -2.72 28.93
N ILE A 235 7.15 -3.69 29.46
CA ILE A 235 7.69 -4.70 30.35
C ILE A 235 7.58 -6.01 29.58
N THR A 236 8.60 -6.34 28.78
CA THR A 236 8.65 -7.49 27.83
C THR A 236 7.38 -7.68 27.00
N ILE A 237 7.39 -7.15 25.78
CA ILE A 237 6.35 -7.40 24.77
C ILE A 237 6.90 -8.15 23.55
N VAL A 238 6.05 -8.93 22.89
CA VAL A 238 6.21 -9.23 21.45
C VAL A 238 5.30 -8.28 20.69
N LEU A 239 5.90 -7.28 20.03
CA LEU A 239 5.19 -6.34 19.16
C LEU A 239 5.45 -6.72 17.70
N ILE A 240 4.39 -7.07 16.99
CA ILE A 240 4.42 -7.25 15.54
C ILE A 240 3.67 -6.06 14.95
N ALA A 241 4.39 -5.13 14.33
CA ALA A 241 3.74 -4.05 13.60
C ALA A 241 2.75 -4.65 12.59
N GLY A 242 1.46 -4.35 12.74
CA GLY A 242 0.50 -4.59 11.66
C GLY A 242 1.03 -3.88 10.43
N VAL A 243 1.36 -4.63 9.37
CA VAL A 243 1.89 -4.09 8.12
C VAL A 243 0.79 -3.27 7.43
N SER A 244 0.62 -2.02 7.87
CA SER A 244 0.01 -1.02 7.02
C SER A 244 0.99 -0.79 5.89
N ALA A 245 0.56 -1.12 4.68
CA ALA A 245 1.23 -0.67 3.46
C ALA A 245 1.52 0.83 3.57
N ALA A 246 2.76 1.23 3.36
CA ALA A 246 3.12 2.63 3.16
C ALA A 246 2.83 3.04 1.71
N GLY A 247 2.56 4.33 1.49
CA GLY A 247 2.23 4.88 0.18
C GLY A 247 0.73 5.01 -0.09
N PRO A 248 0.35 5.59 -1.24
CA PRO A 248 -1.04 5.83 -1.59
C PRO A 248 -1.81 4.53 -1.84
N LYS A 249 -3.14 4.54 -1.71
CA LYS A 249 -3.95 3.36 -2.09
C LYS A 249 -3.60 2.89 -3.51
N ALA A 250 -3.45 1.58 -3.72
CA ALA A 250 -3.17 1.00 -5.03
C ALA A 250 -4.18 1.49 -6.10
N VAL A 251 -3.71 1.61 -7.34
CA VAL A 251 -4.55 1.99 -8.49
C VAL A 251 -5.27 0.74 -8.97
N ASP A 252 -6.60 0.80 -9.04
CA ASP A 252 -7.41 -0.31 -9.58
C ASP A 252 -7.34 -0.29 -11.11
N LEU A 253 -6.76 -1.33 -11.69
CA LEU A 253 -6.64 -1.49 -13.14
C LEU A 253 -7.90 -2.09 -13.77
N GLY A 254 -8.86 -2.56 -12.97
CA GLY A 254 -10.01 -3.31 -13.46
C GLY A 254 -9.59 -4.45 -14.40
N THR A 255 -10.29 -4.59 -15.53
CA THR A 255 -9.99 -5.60 -16.54
C THR A 255 -8.75 -5.28 -17.38
N ALA A 256 -8.23 -4.05 -17.37
CA ALA A 256 -6.94 -3.73 -17.99
C ALA A 256 -5.78 -4.48 -17.31
N GLY A 257 -5.93 -4.79 -16.02
CA GLY A 257 -4.97 -5.60 -15.25
C GLY A 257 -4.85 -7.06 -15.68
N THR A 258 -5.53 -7.49 -16.74
CA THR A 258 -5.38 -8.83 -17.34
C THR A 258 -4.45 -8.86 -18.57
N PHE A 259 -3.87 -7.70 -18.93
CA PHE A 259 -3.00 -7.51 -20.08
C PHE A 259 -1.58 -7.10 -19.65
N ALA A 260 -0.57 -7.76 -20.21
CA ALA A 260 0.81 -7.29 -20.18
C ALA A 260 0.97 -6.03 -21.04
N ILE A 261 0.29 -5.98 -22.19
CA ILE A 261 0.30 -4.83 -23.11
C ILE A 261 -1.11 -4.53 -23.61
N LEU A 262 -1.63 -3.33 -23.33
CA LEU A 262 -2.90 -2.85 -23.86
C LEU A 262 -2.70 -1.51 -24.55
N SER A 263 -3.21 -1.38 -25.77
CA SER A 263 -3.03 -0.19 -26.59
C SER A 263 -4.28 0.21 -27.36
N LYS A 264 -4.45 1.51 -27.67
CA LYS A 264 -5.55 1.97 -28.53
C LYS A 264 -5.21 2.07 -30.01
N ALA A 265 -3.94 2.29 -30.35
CA ALA A 265 -3.51 2.63 -31.71
C ALA A 265 -2.53 1.63 -32.34
N GLY A 266 -2.04 0.64 -31.60
CA GLY A 266 -1.24 -0.46 -32.17
C GLY A 266 -0.11 -0.93 -31.28
N ILE A 267 0.37 -2.13 -31.56
CA ILE A 267 1.52 -2.75 -30.88
C ILE A 267 2.44 -3.29 -31.97
N SER A 268 3.70 -2.87 -31.99
CA SER A 268 4.68 -3.37 -32.96
C SER A 268 5.92 -3.93 -32.28
N THR A 269 6.55 -4.90 -32.92
CA THR A 269 7.84 -5.46 -32.48
C THR A 269 8.80 -5.65 -33.65
N VAL A 270 10.06 -5.25 -33.46
CA VAL A 270 11.18 -5.49 -34.40
C VAL A 270 12.55 -5.32 -33.72
N PRO A 271 13.44 -6.33 -33.67
CA PRO A 271 13.23 -7.76 -33.93
C PRO A 271 12.29 -8.41 -32.89
N THR A 272 12.16 -9.74 -32.94
CA THR A 272 11.23 -10.52 -32.09
C THR A 272 11.40 -10.24 -30.59
N SER A 273 10.29 -9.97 -29.91
CA SER A 273 10.17 -9.79 -28.46
C SER A 273 9.82 -11.10 -27.74
N ASN A 274 9.88 -11.07 -26.41
CA ASN A 274 9.35 -12.14 -25.55
C ASN A 274 8.38 -11.52 -24.53
N ILE A 275 7.11 -11.92 -24.55
CA ILE A 275 6.06 -11.36 -23.71
C ILE A 275 5.39 -12.49 -22.94
N THR A 276 5.32 -12.37 -21.62
CA THR A 276 4.50 -13.21 -20.75
C THR A 276 3.26 -12.40 -20.37
N GLY A 277 2.08 -12.92 -20.69
CA GLY A 277 0.79 -12.26 -20.47
C GLY A 277 0.06 -11.86 -21.76
N ASN A 278 -1.21 -11.45 -21.62
CA ASN A 278 -2.04 -11.11 -22.77
C ASN A 278 -1.65 -9.77 -23.40
N ILE A 279 -1.83 -9.64 -24.71
CA ILE A 279 -1.72 -8.34 -25.40
C ILE A 279 -3.02 -7.99 -26.12
N GLY A 280 -3.37 -6.71 -26.18
CA GLY A 280 -4.66 -6.26 -26.71
C GLY A 280 -4.60 -4.92 -27.44
N VAL A 281 -5.36 -4.79 -28.53
CA VAL A 281 -5.60 -3.49 -29.18
C VAL A 281 -7.09 -3.19 -29.36
N SER A 282 -7.52 -2.00 -28.97
CA SER A 282 -8.90 -1.52 -29.18
C SER A 282 -8.98 0.00 -29.06
N PRO A 283 -9.70 0.71 -29.95
CA PRO A 283 -10.69 0.19 -30.91
C PRO A 283 -10.10 -0.28 -32.25
N ILE A 284 -8.77 -0.20 -32.43
CA ILE A 284 -8.14 -0.59 -33.69
C ILE A 284 -8.17 -2.11 -33.89
N ALA A 285 -8.17 -2.53 -35.16
CA ALA A 285 -8.19 -3.93 -35.56
C ALA A 285 -6.78 -4.58 -35.54
N ALA A 286 -6.75 -5.92 -35.64
CA ALA A 286 -5.54 -6.75 -35.51
C ALA A 286 -4.39 -6.40 -36.46
N HIS A 287 -4.66 -5.77 -37.61
CA HIS A 287 -3.63 -5.29 -38.53
C HIS A 287 -2.65 -4.27 -37.91
N ALA A 288 -3.02 -3.65 -36.79
CA ALA A 288 -2.16 -2.76 -36.01
C ALA A 288 -1.26 -3.51 -35.00
N ILE A 289 -1.35 -4.84 -34.94
CA ILE A 289 -0.41 -5.70 -34.21
C ILE A 289 0.61 -6.24 -35.21
N ILE A 290 1.79 -5.60 -35.26
CA ILE A 290 2.77 -5.76 -36.34
C ILE A 290 4.03 -6.48 -35.83
N GLY A 291 4.54 -7.44 -36.61
CA GLY A 291 5.79 -8.17 -36.28
C GLY A 291 5.61 -9.42 -35.41
N PHE A 292 4.37 -9.71 -34.99
CA PHE A 292 4.06 -10.84 -34.10
C PHE A 292 3.78 -12.17 -34.81
N SER A 293 3.63 -12.18 -36.14
CA SER A 293 3.29 -13.39 -36.91
C SER A 293 2.08 -14.13 -36.33
N LEU A 294 0.96 -13.41 -36.20
CA LEU A 294 -0.23 -13.88 -35.50
C LEU A 294 -0.88 -15.10 -36.19
N THR A 295 -1.25 -16.09 -35.38
CA THR A 295 -2.08 -17.22 -35.80
C THR A 295 -3.40 -17.16 -35.05
N ALA A 296 -4.50 -16.92 -35.77
CA ALA A 296 -5.83 -16.88 -35.17
C ALA A 296 -6.21 -18.27 -34.60
N ASP A 297 -6.84 -18.27 -33.42
CA ASP A 297 -7.42 -19.49 -32.86
C ASP A 297 -8.63 -19.95 -33.69
N SER A 298 -8.99 -21.23 -33.55
CA SER A 298 -10.16 -21.88 -34.17
C SER A 298 -11.48 -21.11 -33.97
N THR A 299 -11.63 -20.41 -32.85
CA THR A 299 -12.82 -19.61 -32.53
C THR A 299 -12.80 -18.21 -33.16
N ASN A 300 -11.65 -17.75 -33.64
CA ASN A 300 -11.39 -16.38 -34.08
C ASN A 300 -11.66 -15.32 -33.00
N ALA A 301 -11.79 -15.69 -31.72
CA ALA A 301 -11.94 -14.77 -30.61
C ALA A 301 -10.59 -14.17 -30.18
N PHE A 302 -9.49 -14.88 -30.39
CA PHE A 302 -8.13 -14.41 -30.11
C PHE A 302 -7.14 -15.00 -31.12
N ALA A 303 -5.89 -14.56 -31.05
CA ALA A 303 -4.77 -15.11 -31.79
C ALA A 303 -3.62 -15.48 -30.85
N THR A 304 -2.66 -16.22 -31.37
CA THR A 304 -1.44 -16.64 -30.67
C THR A 304 -0.20 -16.16 -31.43
N SER A 305 0.93 -16.09 -30.75
CA SER A 305 2.25 -15.81 -31.32
C SER A 305 3.30 -16.57 -30.53
N THR A 306 4.36 -17.03 -31.16
CA THR A 306 5.51 -17.64 -30.46
C THR A 306 6.27 -16.64 -29.57
N GLN A 307 5.98 -15.35 -29.72
CA GLN A 307 6.55 -14.26 -28.92
C GLN A 307 5.69 -13.92 -27.69
N VAL A 308 4.51 -14.52 -27.54
CA VAL A 308 3.53 -14.19 -26.51
C VAL A 308 3.10 -15.46 -25.78
N GLU A 309 3.56 -15.63 -24.55
CA GLU A 309 3.03 -16.60 -23.59
C GLU A 309 1.72 -16.05 -23.01
N GLY A 310 0.66 -16.12 -23.82
CA GLY A 310 -0.65 -15.53 -23.55
C GLY A 310 -1.48 -15.45 -24.83
N SER A 311 -2.60 -14.73 -24.75
CA SER A 311 -3.48 -14.51 -25.90
C SER A 311 -3.34 -13.11 -26.46
N VAL A 312 -3.46 -13.00 -27.78
CA VAL A 312 -3.46 -11.74 -28.53
C VAL A 312 -4.90 -11.40 -28.89
N TYR A 313 -5.38 -10.22 -28.50
CA TYR A 313 -6.75 -9.77 -28.72
C TYR A 313 -6.80 -8.50 -29.57
N ALA A 314 -7.82 -8.37 -30.41
CA ALA A 314 -8.05 -7.18 -31.22
C ALA A 314 -9.54 -6.89 -31.38
N ALA A 315 -9.89 -5.63 -31.60
CA ALA A 315 -11.29 -5.17 -31.63
C ALA A 315 -12.16 -5.80 -32.73
N ASN A 316 -11.57 -6.33 -33.81
CA ASN A 316 -12.29 -6.98 -34.91
C ASN A 316 -12.38 -8.51 -34.80
N TYR A 317 -11.97 -9.10 -33.67
CA TYR A 317 -12.13 -10.53 -33.40
C TYR A 317 -13.56 -10.87 -32.98
N PHE A 318 -13.88 -12.17 -32.97
CA PHE A 318 -15.21 -12.67 -32.64
C PHE A 318 -15.54 -12.49 -31.15
N MET A 319 -16.83 -12.52 -30.83
CA MET A 319 -17.31 -12.43 -29.45
C MET A 319 -16.69 -13.54 -28.59
N PRO A 320 -16.34 -13.25 -27.32
CA PRO A 320 -16.67 -12.04 -26.54
C PRO A 320 -15.63 -10.90 -26.61
N THR A 321 -14.66 -10.95 -27.54
CA THR A 321 -13.48 -10.08 -27.50
C THR A 321 -13.73 -8.58 -27.65
N PRO A 322 -14.57 -8.09 -28.58
CA PRO A 322 -14.78 -6.65 -28.74
C PRO A 322 -15.32 -5.94 -27.48
N PRO A 323 -16.39 -6.42 -26.80
CA PRO A 323 -16.86 -5.78 -25.57
C PRO A 323 -15.85 -5.94 -24.42
N MET A 324 -15.15 -7.08 -24.31
CA MET A 324 -14.09 -7.27 -23.31
C MET A 324 -12.99 -6.21 -23.45
N LEU A 325 -12.50 -5.97 -24.67
CA LEU A 325 -11.48 -4.95 -24.92
C LEU A 325 -11.99 -3.52 -24.74
N THR A 326 -13.27 -3.29 -25.02
CA THR A 326 -13.88 -1.96 -24.77
C THR A 326 -13.89 -1.65 -23.28
N THR A 327 -14.25 -2.64 -22.43
CA THR A 327 -14.17 -2.52 -20.97
C THR A 327 -12.73 -2.35 -20.51
N ALA A 328 -11.78 -3.16 -20.98
CA ALA A 328 -10.38 -3.05 -20.58
C ALA A 328 -9.75 -1.69 -20.94
N VAL A 329 -10.07 -1.13 -22.11
CA VAL A 329 -9.60 0.23 -22.47
C VAL A 329 -10.26 1.29 -21.60
N GLY A 330 -11.55 1.15 -21.28
CA GLY A 330 -12.24 2.04 -20.34
C GLY A 330 -11.61 2.00 -18.95
N ASP A 331 -11.32 0.81 -18.41
CA ASP A 331 -10.69 0.62 -17.12
C ASP A 331 -9.25 1.20 -17.10
N MET A 332 -8.50 1.06 -18.19
CA MET A 332 -7.20 1.73 -18.35
C MET A 332 -7.31 3.26 -18.28
N GLU A 333 -8.31 3.86 -18.93
CA GLU A 333 -8.53 5.31 -18.87
C GLU A 333 -8.96 5.79 -17.48
N VAL A 334 -9.77 4.99 -16.78
CA VAL A 334 -10.14 5.22 -15.37
C VAL A 334 -8.92 5.14 -14.47
N ALA A 335 -8.10 4.10 -14.59
CA ALA A 335 -6.86 3.93 -13.83
C ALA A 335 -5.88 5.09 -14.06
N TYR A 336 -5.71 5.51 -15.32
CA TYR A 336 -4.90 6.68 -15.67
C TYR A 336 -5.41 7.94 -14.95
N THR A 337 -6.72 8.17 -14.99
CA THR A 337 -7.35 9.36 -14.40
C THR A 337 -7.26 9.34 -12.87
N ASP A 338 -7.44 8.16 -12.25
CA ASP A 338 -7.26 7.96 -10.81
C ASP A 338 -5.83 8.26 -10.37
N ALA A 339 -4.82 7.66 -11.04
CA ALA A 339 -3.42 7.88 -10.74
C ALA A 339 -3.01 9.36 -10.92
N ALA A 340 -3.43 9.99 -12.02
CA ALA A 340 -3.14 11.40 -12.31
C ALA A 340 -3.86 12.37 -11.34
N GLY A 341 -5.00 11.94 -10.79
CA GLY A 341 -5.89 12.75 -9.96
C GLY A 341 -5.60 12.70 -8.47
N ARG A 342 -4.63 11.89 -8.00
CA ARG A 342 -4.29 11.80 -6.57
C ARG A 342 -3.83 13.18 -6.04
N PRO A 343 -4.48 13.74 -5.00
CA PRO A 343 -4.38 15.18 -4.69
C PRO A 343 -3.27 15.60 -3.72
N THR A 344 -2.68 14.68 -2.95
CA THR A 344 -1.76 14.97 -1.84
C THR A 344 -0.42 14.27 -2.02
N PRO A 345 0.46 14.76 -2.93
CA PRO A 345 1.76 14.14 -3.14
C PRO A 345 2.66 14.26 -1.92
N ASP A 346 3.32 13.16 -1.55
CA ASP A 346 4.36 13.11 -0.53
C ASP A 346 5.64 13.83 -1.01
N HIS A 347 5.88 13.80 -2.32
CA HIS A 347 7.04 14.38 -2.96
C HIS A 347 6.66 15.21 -4.19
N VAL A 348 7.18 16.43 -4.28
CA VAL A 348 6.93 17.37 -5.39
C VAL A 348 8.27 17.79 -6.00
N GLU A 349 8.43 17.59 -7.31
CA GLU A 349 9.65 17.89 -8.07
C GLU A 349 10.94 17.30 -7.45
N LEU A 350 10.84 16.11 -6.86
CA LEU A 350 11.95 15.47 -6.16
C LEU A 350 13.14 15.31 -7.12
N PHE A 351 14.34 15.68 -6.66
CA PHE A 351 15.56 15.66 -7.48
C PHE A 351 15.44 16.42 -8.82
N SER A 352 14.49 17.37 -8.93
CA SER A 352 14.19 18.07 -10.18
C SER A 352 13.88 17.14 -11.36
N GLY A 353 13.28 15.97 -11.09
CA GLY A 353 12.93 14.98 -12.11
C GLY A 353 14.10 14.10 -12.57
N ASP A 354 15.28 14.19 -11.95
CA ASP A 354 16.41 13.29 -12.19
C ASP A 354 16.47 12.20 -11.11
N LEU A 355 16.04 10.98 -11.42
CA LEU A 355 15.98 9.90 -10.43
C LEU A 355 17.24 9.02 -10.43
N GLY A 356 18.28 9.37 -11.19
CA GLY A 356 19.49 8.56 -11.32
C GLY A 356 20.31 8.50 -10.02
N GLY A 357 20.64 7.30 -9.56
CA GLY A 357 21.43 7.04 -8.36
C GLY A 357 20.62 7.06 -7.06
N GLU A 358 19.33 7.37 -7.15
CA GLU A 358 18.47 7.64 -6.00
C GLU A 358 17.78 6.37 -5.48
N THR A 359 17.28 6.43 -4.25
CA THR A 359 16.43 5.40 -3.64
C THR A 359 15.07 5.99 -3.28
N LEU A 360 14.01 5.44 -3.86
CA LEU A 360 12.65 5.95 -3.78
C LEU A 360 11.85 5.13 -2.77
N GLU A 361 11.41 5.78 -1.69
CA GLU A 361 10.57 5.20 -0.63
C GLU A 361 9.08 5.20 -1.04
N PRO A 362 8.20 4.40 -0.40
CA PRO A 362 6.78 4.36 -0.74
C PRO A 362 6.13 5.75 -0.70
N GLY A 363 5.30 6.07 -1.69
CA GLY A 363 4.69 7.39 -1.75
C GLY A 363 4.09 7.80 -3.10
N LEU A 364 3.43 8.96 -3.07
CA LEU A 364 2.91 9.67 -4.23
C LEU A 364 3.87 10.79 -4.64
N TYR A 365 4.41 10.68 -5.84
CA TYR A 365 5.39 11.59 -6.42
C TYR A 365 4.74 12.42 -7.52
N LYS A 366 5.03 13.73 -7.55
CA LYS A 366 4.49 14.64 -8.56
C LYS A 366 5.59 15.43 -9.27
N PHE A 367 5.54 15.38 -10.61
CA PHE A 367 6.41 16.12 -11.52
C PHE A 367 5.57 16.89 -12.54
N SER A 368 5.78 18.20 -12.60
CA SER A 368 5.20 19.10 -13.59
C SER A 368 5.95 19.09 -14.92
N THR A 369 7.11 18.42 -14.97
CA THR A 369 7.97 18.31 -16.15
C THR A 369 8.28 16.83 -16.45
N SER A 370 9.14 16.59 -17.44
CA SER A 370 9.63 15.25 -17.78
C SER A 370 10.55 14.72 -16.69
N VAL A 371 10.52 13.40 -16.49
CA VAL A 371 11.39 12.67 -15.57
C VAL A 371 12.41 11.87 -16.37
N LYS A 372 13.64 11.79 -15.86
CA LYS A 372 14.73 11.01 -16.43
C LYS A 372 15.36 10.06 -15.41
N ILE A 373 15.83 8.93 -15.91
CA ILE A 373 16.60 7.92 -15.16
C ILE A 373 17.92 7.73 -15.93
N PRO A 374 18.92 8.59 -15.72
CA PRO A 374 20.18 8.57 -16.47
C PRO A 374 21.18 7.51 -15.96
N THR A 375 21.00 7.03 -14.73
CA THR A 375 21.76 5.94 -14.09
C THR A 375 20.80 5.08 -13.28
N ASP A 376 21.27 3.93 -12.79
CA ASP A 376 20.48 3.02 -11.95
C ASP A 376 19.82 3.73 -10.77
N CYS A 377 18.64 3.28 -10.38
CA CYS A 377 17.95 3.75 -9.19
C CYS A 377 17.27 2.59 -8.45
N ASN A 378 16.92 2.80 -7.18
CA ASN A 378 16.27 1.81 -6.35
C ASN A 378 14.84 2.24 -6.01
N ILE A 379 13.93 1.29 -5.93
CA ILE A 379 12.62 1.45 -5.28
C ILE A 379 12.62 0.54 -4.07
N SER A 380 12.53 1.12 -2.87
CA SER A 380 12.76 0.42 -1.61
C SER A 380 11.54 0.49 -0.70
N GLY A 381 10.95 -0.66 -0.40
CA GLY A 381 9.83 -0.77 0.53
C GLY A 381 9.42 -2.22 0.74
N SER A 382 8.35 -2.43 1.51
CA SER A 382 7.79 -3.75 1.78
C SER A 382 6.99 -4.30 0.59
N PRO A 383 6.66 -5.61 0.56
CA PRO A 383 5.81 -6.20 -0.49
C PRO A 383 4.40 -5.64 -0.57
N THR A 384 3.93 -4.94 0.48
CA THR A 384 2.59 -4.34 0.51
C THR A 384 2.60 -2.86 0.21
N ASP A 385 3.78 -2.22 0.21
CA ASP A 385 3.90 -0.78 -0.01
C ASP A 385 3.65 -0.41 -1.47
N THR A 386 3.29 0.85 -1.72
CA THR A 386 2.88 1.34 -3.04
C THR A 386 3.60 2.62 -3.45
N TRP A 387 3.74 2.79 -4.77
CA TRP A 387 4.34 3.97 -5.40
C TRP A 387 3.46 4.45 -6.54
N ILE A 388 3.19 5.76 -6.60
CA ILE A 388 2.54 6.38 -7.75
C ILE A 388 3.37 7.59 -8.19
N PHE A 389 3.86 7.55 -9.43
CA PHE A 389 4.58 8.65 -10.06
C PHE A 389 3.66 9.38 -11.05
N GLN A 390 3.29 10.63 -10.74
CA GLN A 390 2.54 11.52 -11.63
C GLN A 390 3.49 12.38 -12.44
N ILE A 391 3.60 12.11 -13.74
CA ILE A 391 4.55 12.78 -14.64
C ILE A 391 3.78 13.54 -15.70
N SER A 392 3.91 14.88 -15.70
CA SER A 392 3.22 15.76 -16.66
C SER A 392 3.93 15.84 -18.01
N GLY A 393 5.22 15.50 -18.06
CA GLY A 393 6.00 15.37 -19.29
C GLY A 393 6.22 13.91 -19.68
N ASP A 394 7.41 13.65 -20.24
CA ASP A 394 7.86 12.33 -20.68
C ASP A 394 8.60 11.60 -19.56
N LEU A 395 8.72 10.28 -19.67
CA LEU A 395 9.60 9.46 -18.83
C LEU A 395 10.68 8.82 -19.70
N ILE A 396 11.94 9.17 -19.44
CA ILE A 396 13.08 8.77 -20.28
C ILE A 396 14.10 8.00 -19.44
N MET A 397 14.33 6.74 -19.79
CA MET A 397 15.31 5.88 -19.14
C MET A 397 16.51 5.65 -20.07
N ALA A 398 17.72 5.91 -19.58
CA ALA A 398 18.93 5.82 -20.39
C ALA A 398 19.32 4.36 -20.70
N THR A 399 20.21 4.18 -21.68
CA THR A 399 20.78 2.88 -22.05
C THR A 399 21.44 2.17 -20.86
N ASP A 400 21.26 0.85 -20.78
CA ASP A 400 21.85 -0.06 -19.79
C ASP A 400 21.57 0.30 -18.32
N THR A 401 20.55 1.12 -18.05
CA THR A 401 20.14 1.47 -16.69
C THR A 401 19.18 0.43 -16.09
N GLN A 402 19.16 0.33 -14.76
CA GLN A 402 18.30 -0.62 -14.05
C GLN A 402 17.53 0.06 -12.91
N ILE A 403 16.24 -0.26 -12.80
CA ILE A 403 15.47 -0.01 -11.58
C ILE A 403 15.54 -1.27 -10.72
N THR A 404 16.09 -1.16 -9.50
CA THR A 404 16.21 -2.30 -8.58
C THR A 404 15.16 -2.23 -7.48
N LEU A 405 14.39 -3.30 -7.29
CA LEU A 405 13.46 -3.42 -6.17
C LEU A 405 14.17 -3.94 -4.92
N VAL A 406 14.09 -3.18 -3.83
CA VAL A 406 14.77 -3.46 -2.56
C VAL A 406 13.75 -3.60 -1.43
N GLY A 407 14.06 -4.41 -0.41
CA GLY A 407 13.21 -4.54 0.79
C GLY A 407 11.96 -5.41 0.63
N GLY A 408 11.76 -6.00 -0.56
CA GLY A 408 10.60 -6.82 -0.88
C GLY A 408 9.55 -6.09 -1.73
N ALA A 409 9.80 -4.85 -2.16
CA ALA A 409 8.96 -4.14 -3.11
C ALA A 409 8.67 -5.00 -4.35
N VAL A 410 7.45 -4.90 -4.87
CA VAL A 410 6.97 -5.67 -6.02
C VAL A 410 6.49 -4.73 -7.12
N ALA A 411 6.77 -5.08 -8.39
CA ALA A 411 6.42 -4.28 -9.56
C ALA A 411 4.92 -3.97 -9.63
N SER A 412 4.05 -4.90 -9.21
CA SER A 412 2.60 -4.74 -9.21
C SER A 412 2.09 -3.57 -8.35
N ASN A 413 2.89 -3.05 -7.43
CA ASN A 413 2.53 -1.94 -6.55
C ASN A 413 3.13 -0.60 -6.99
N ILE A 414 3.84 -0.57 -8.13
CA ILE A 414 4.53 0.61 -8.64
C ILE A 414 3.80 1.08 -9.89
N VAL A 415 3.27 2.30 -9.87
CA VAL A 415 2.51 2.88 -10.99
C VAL A 415 3.19 4.14 -11.51
N TRP A 416 3.44 4.17 -12.81
CA TRP A 416 3.94 5.32 -13.54
C TRP A 416 2.83 5.90 -14.41
N GLN A 417 2.24 7.01 -13.98
CA GLN A 417 1.29 7.76 -14.78
C GLN A 417 2.07 8.82 -15.57
N VAL A 418 2.05 8.72 -16.91
CA VAL A 418 2.85 9.58 -17.79
C VAL A 418 1.96 10.27 -18.82
N ALA A 419 1.92 11.60 -18.79
CA ALA A 419 1.10 12.40 -19.71
C ALA A 419 1.75 12.56 -21.10
N GLY A 420 3.07 12.52 -21.17
CA GLY A 420 3.86 12.44 -22.40
C GLY A 420 4.06 11.00 -22.88
N PHE A 421 5.23 10.72 -23.44
CA PHE A 421 5.63 9.37 -23.84
C PHE A 421 6.58 8.73 -22.82
N VAL A 422 6.72 7.40 -22.92
CA VAL A 422 7.76 6.64 -22.22
C VAL A 422 8.80 6.19 -23.24
N ASP A 423 10.08 6.36 -22.95
CA ASP A 423 11.19 5.83 -23.75
C ASP A 423 12.17 5.07 -22.85
N VAL A 424 12.22 3.75 -23.01
CA VAL A 424 13.10 2.84 -22.26
C VAL A 424 14.29 2.48 -23.14
N GLY A 425 15.47 3.00 -22.76
CA GLY A 425 16.72 2.89 -23.51
C GLY A 425 17.19 1.46 -23.80
N VAL A 426 18.19 1.35 -24.68
CA VAL A 426 18.76 0.05 -25.10
C VAL A 426 19.25 -0.69 -23.86
N GLY A 427 18.92 -1.98 -23.73
CA GLY A 427 19.37 -2.81 -22.59
C GLY A 427 18.84 -2.42 -21.20
N ALA A 428 17.97 -1.40 -21.10
CA ALA A 428 17.48 -0.92 -19.81
C ALA A 428 16.41 -1.85 -19.20
N SER A 429 16.35 -1.93 -17.87
CA SER A 429 15.41 -2.79 -17.13
C SER A 429 14.46 -1.96 -16.27
N MET A 430 13.19 -1.88 -16.69
CA MET A 430 12.15 -1.10 -16.02
C MET A 430 11.27 -1.99 -15.13
N GLU A 431 10.73 -1.40 -14.05
CA GLU A 431 9.85 -2.08 -13.09
C GLU A 431 8.55 -1.27 -12.91
N GLY A 432 7.40 -1.94 -12.99
CA GLY A 432 6.09 -1.38 -12.64
C GLY A 432 5.06 -1.29 -13.77
N ILE A 433 3.91 -0.73 -13.44
CA ILE A 433 2.76 -0.54 -14.33
C ILE A 433 2.85 0.84 -15.00
N LEU A 434 2.91 0.87 -16.33
CA LEU A 434 2.93 2.11 -17.10
C LEU A 434 1.52 2.47 -17.56
N LEU A 435 0.99 3.59 -17.07
CA LEU A 435 -0.24 4.24 -17.55
C LEU A 435 0.14 5.43 -18.41
N VAL A 436 0.27 5.21 -19.72
CA VAL A 436 0.86 6.18 -20.65
C VAL A 436 -0.23 6.82 -21.51
N LYS A 437 -0.32 8.15 -21.49
CA LYS A 437 -1.31 8.88 -22.30
C LYS A 437 -0.99 8.88 -23.79
N THR A 438 0.30 8.79 -24.13
CA THR A 438 0.73 8.73 -25.53
C THR A 438 1.43 7.41 -25.84
N ALA A 439 2.65 7.47 -26.40
CA ALA A 439 3.38 6.31 -26.88
C ALA A 439 4.30 5.72 -25.80
N ALA A 440 4.52 4.41 -25.87
CA ALA A 440 5.55 3.73 -25.10
C ALA A 440 6.55 3.07 -26.06
N HIS A 441 7.82 3.45 -25.94
CA HIS A 441 8.91 3.01 -26.78
C HIS A 441 9.91 2.20 -25.95
N PHE A 442 10.12 0.95 -26.33
CA PHE A 442 11.11 0.05 -25.72
C PHE A 442 12.18 -0.26 -26.76
N ARG A 443 13.40 0.18 -26.49
CA ARG A 443 14.55 0.04 -27.40
C ARG A 443 15.17 -1.33 -27.32
N THR A 444 16.10 -1.61 -28.24
CA THR A 444 16.73 -2.93 -28.41
C THR A 444 17.16 -3.56 -27.09
N GLY A 445 16.64 -4.75 -26.79
CA GLY A 445 17.07 -5.54 -25.63
C GLY A 445 16.65 -4.99 -24.27
N SER A 446 15.80 -3.96 -24.23
CA SER A 446 15.18 -3.49 -22.98
C SER A 446 14.24 -4.53 -22.39
N SER A 447 13.92 -4.37 -21.10
CA SER A 447 12.99 -5.24 -20.39
C SER A 447 12.04 -4.46 -19.47
N LEU A 448 10.90 -5.07 -19.19
CA LEU A 448 9.91 -4.61 -18.21
C LEU A 448 9.39 -5.79 -17.40
N THR A 449 9.45 -5.68 -16.07
CA THR A 449 8.59 -6.46 -15.17
C THR A 449 7.42 -5.56 -14.79
N GLY A 450 6.21 -5.91 -15.25
CA GLY A 450 5.03 -5.06 -15.08
C GLY A 450 4.10 -5.06 -16.28
N ARG A 451 3.57 -3.89 -16.64
CA ARG A 451 2.55 -3.73 -17.69
C ARG A 451 2.74 -2.46 -18.50
N ILE A 452 2.38 -2.50 -19.78
CA ILE A 452 2.35 -1.34 -20.67
C ILE A 452 0.89 -1.05 -21.06
N LEU A 453 0.29 -0.02 -20.48
CA LEU A 453 -1.07 0.41 -20.76
C LEU A 453 -1.03 1.79 -21.44
N ALA A 454 -1.04 1.80 -22.77
CA ALA A 454 -0.80 3.01 -23.58
C ALA A 454 -2.04 3.45 -24.35
N GLN A 455 -2.42 4.73 -24.22
CA GLN A 455 -3.58 5.27 -24.95
C GLN A 455 -3.28 5.58 -26.43
N THR A 456 -2.03 5.48 -26.89
CA THR A 456 -1.72 5.44 -28.34
C THR A 456 -1.01 4.14 -28.72
N VAL A 457 0.29 4.16 -29.02
CA VAL A 457 1.04 3.05 -29.63
C VAL A 457 2.10 2.49 -28.67
N VAL A 458 2.36 1.19 -28.75
CA VAL A 458 3.50 0.53 -28.11
C VAL A 458 4.45 0.03 -29.20
N THR A 459 5.73 0.36 -29.10
CA THR A 459 6.76 -0.13 -30.03
C THR A 459 7.87 -0.82 -29.28
N LEU A 460 8.15 -2.08 -29.63
CA LEU A 460 9.14 -2.93 -28.98
C LEU A 460 10.29 -3.25 -29.94
N GLN A 461 11.49 -3.41 -29.39
CA GLN A 461 12.67 -3.82 -30.13
C GLN A 461 13.39 -4.91 -29.36
N SER A 462 13.19 -6.18 -29.74
CA SER A 462 13.78 -7.31 -29.01
C SER A 462 13.56 -7.23 -27.49
N THR A 463 12.37 -6.77 -27.08
CA THR A 463 12.04 -6.42 -25.69
C THR A 463 11.50 -7.62 -24.95
N ALA A 464 11.88 -7.79 -23.68
CA ALA A 464 11.23 -8.72 -22.76
C ALA A 464 10.15 -7.99 -21.92
N VAL A 465 8.92 -8.50 -21.88
CA VAL A 465 7.87 -7.96 -21.00
C VAL A 465 7.29 -9.11 -20.18
N ILE A 466 7.39 -9.02 -18.86
CA ILE A 466 6.92 -10.04 -17.93
C ILE A 466 5.79 -9.43 -17.10
N GLU A 467 4.58 -9.97 -17.25
CA GLU A 467 3.42 -9.56 -16.44
C GLU A 467 3.67 -9.80 -14.94
N SER A 468 3.43 -8.76 -14.12
CA SER A 468 3.46 -8.82 -12.65
C SER A 468 2.07 -8.72 -12.02
#